data_AF-A0A4Y2EJZ9-F1
#
_entry.id   AF-A0A4Y2EJZ9-F1
#
_cell.length_a   1.000
_cell.length_b   1.000
_cell.length_c   1.000
_cell.angle_alpha   90.00
_cell.angle_beta   90.00
_cell.angle_gamma   90.00
#
_symmetry.space_group_name_H-M   'P 1'
#
loop_
_entity.id
_entity.type
_entity.pdbx_description
1 polymer ?
#
loop_
_entity_poly.entity_id
_entity_poly.type
_entity_poly.pdbx_seq_one_letter_code
_entity_poly.pdbx_strand_id
1 'polypeptide(L)'
;MMDEKYFRAFAQTVFLKRENGSRTKLRFHKHNDDCTPFIGTVIKLFFNFRNDYMRTCKTEYPVRPVKASTQEINEKIQDLVTDDRNVKVREIAKS
;
A
#
# COMPACT_ATOMS: atom_id res chain seq x y z
N MET A 1 18.38 1.69 -12.27
CA MET A 1 17.09 1.97 -11.61
C MET A 1 17.38 2.49 -10.20
N MET A 2 16.86 3.67 -9.84
CA MET A 2 17.07 4.30 -8.53
C MET A 2 16.46 3.42 -7.42
N ASP A 3 17.20 3.22 -6.31
CA ASP A 3 16.70 2.48 -5.15
C ASP A 3 15.50 3.21 -4.50
N GLU A 4 14.42 2.49 -4.22
CA GLU A 4 13.18 3.07 -3.69
C GLU A 4 13.37 3.71 -2.30
N LYS A 5 14.23 3.14 -1.44
CA LYS A 5 14.54 3.71 -0.12
C LYS A 5 15.33 5.00 -0.30
N TYR A 6 16.30 5.02 -1.22
CA TYR A 6 17.06 6.23 -1.56
C TYR A 6 16.14 7.34 -2.08
N PHE A 7 15.20 7.01 -2.97
CA PHE A 7 14.18 7.94 -3.46
C PHE A 7 13.34 8.54 -2.33
N ARG A 8 12.83 7.70 -1.42
CA ARG A 8 11.98 8.14 -0.30
C ARG A 8 12.76 9.00 0.71
N ALA A 9 13.99 8.62 1.04
CA ALA A 9 14.86 9.39 1.94
C ALA A 9 15.20 10.77 1.35
N PHE A 10 15.47 10.83 0.04
CA PHE A 10 15.68 12.10 -0.65
C PHE A 10 14.41 12.97 -0.63
N ALA A 11 13.25 12.40 -0.97
CA ALA A 11 11.98 13.11 -0.93
C ALA A 11 11.64 13.64 0.47
N GLN A 12 11.92 12.87 1.52
CA GLN A 12 11.72 13.28 2.91
C GLN A 12 12.62 14.46 3.27
N THR A 13 13.90 14.42 2.87
CA THR A 13 14.84 15.52 3.08
C THR A 13 14.35 16.81 2.40
N VAL A 14 13.84 16.70 1.17
CA VAL A 14 13.31 17.85 0.44
C VAL A 14 12.01 18.37 1.06
N PHE A 15 11.13 17.48 1.50
CA PHE A 15 9.89 17.83 2.21
C PHE A 15 10.18 18.58 3.53
N LEU A 16 11.12 18.08 4.35
CA LEU A 16 11.52 18.71 5.61
C LEU A 16 12.15 20.10 5.40
N LYS A 17 12.84 20.30 4.27
CA LYS A 17 13.36 21.61 3.86
C LYS A 17 12.27 22.60 3.39
N ARG A 18 10.99 22.22 3.44
CA ARG A 18 9.83 23.00 2.99
C ARG A 18 9.94 23.48 1.53
N GLU A 19 10.64 22.72 0.69
CA GLU A 19 10.70 23.03 -0.74
C GLU A 19 9.41 22.62 -1.45
N ASN A 20 9.00 23.38 -2.45
CA ASN A 20 7.80 23.09 -3.24
C ASN A 20 7.99 21.81 -4.09
N GLY A 21 6.92 21.04 -4.32
CA GLY A 21 6.92 19.78 -5.07
C GLY A 21 7.51 19.90 -6.49
N SER A 22 7.30 21.05 -7.15
CA SER A 22 7.88 21.33 -8.48
C SER A 22 9.40 21.45 -8.45
N ARG A 23 9.99 22.07 -7.41
CA ARG A 23 11.45 22.12 -7.21
C ARG A 23 12.01 20.74 -6.88
N THR A 24 11.23 19.95 -6.14
CA THR A 24 11.55 18.57 -5.82
C THR A 24 11.68 17.72 -7.08
N LYS A 25 10.71 17.78 -8.00
CA LYS A 25 10.76 17.10 -9.29
C LYS A 25 11.97 17.53 -10.13
N LEU A 26 12.29 18.83 -10.15
CA LEU A 26 13.45 19.34 -10.90
C LEU A 26 14.78 18.85 -10.32
N ARG A 27 14.92 18.77 -8.98
CA ARG A 27 16.10 18.16 -8.34
C ARG A 27 16.19 16.66 -8.62
N PHE A 28 15.06 15.95 -8.63
CA PHE A 28 15.02 14.54 -9.01
C PHE A 28 15.48 14.32 -10.45
N HIS A 29 15.02 15.17 -11.38
CA HIS A 29 15.40 15.14 -12.79
C HIS A 29 16.89 15.44 -12.97
N LYS A 30 17.40 16.51 -12.34
CA LYS A 30 18.83 16.89 -12.39
C LYS A 30 19.78 15.83 -11.83
N HIS A 31 19.33 14.99 -10.90
CA HIS A 31 20.15 13.92 -10.33
C HIS A 31 19.97 12.57 -11.02
N ASN A 32 18.98 12.41 -11.90
CA ASN A 32 18.64 11.13 -12.52
C ASN A 32 17.98 11.34 -13.89
N ASP A 33 18.80 11.42 -14.95
CA ASP A 33 18.31 11.68 -16.32
C ASP A 33 17.27 10.64 -16.80
N ASP A 34 17.38 9.36 -16.40
CA ASP A 34 16.47 8.28 -16.82
C ASP A 34 15.58 7.69 -15.71
N CYS A 35 15.80 8.05 -14.44
CA CYS A 35 15.06 7.47 -13.31
C CYS A 35 14.17 8.49 -12.61
N THR A 36 13.62 9.44 -13.37
CA THR A 36 12.73 10.47 -12.82
C THR A 36 11.38 9.83 -12.42
N PRO A 37 11.01 9.88 -11.15
CA PRO A 37 9.73 9.34 -10.70
C PRO A 37 8.57 10.16 -11.27
N PHE A 38 7.47 9.47 -11.59
CA PHE A 38 6.26 10.12 -12.05
C PHE A 38 5.79 11.18 -11.04
N ILE A 39 5.33 12.34 -11.53
CA ILE A 39 4.92 13.47 -10.67
C ILE A 39 3.82 13.07 -9.68
N GLY A 40 2.89 12.19 -10.08
CA GLY A 40 1.86 11.66 -9.19
C GLY A 40 2.42 10.89 -8.00
N THR A 41 3.54 10.18 -8.18
CA THR A 41 4.23 9.48 -7.09
C THR A 41 4.80 10.46 -6.08
N VAL A 42 5.39 11.57 -6.53
CA VAL A 42 5.91 12.62 -5.66
C VAL A 42 4.78 13.30 -4.87
N ILE A 43 3.67 13.64 -5.54
CA ILE A 43 2.50 14.26 -4.89
C ILE A 43 1.91 13.34 -3.82
N LYS A 44 1.70 12.06 -4.14
CA LYS A 44 1.17 11.06 -3.19
C LYS A 44 2.09 10.89 -1.99
N LEU A 45 3.41 10.88 -2.22
CA LEU A 45 4.39 10.78 -1.16
C LEU A 45 4.39 12.01 -0.24
N PHE A 46 4.29 13.22 -0.81
CA PHE A 46 4.18 14.46 -0.04
C PHE A 46 2.88 14.55 0.75
N PHE A 47 1.77 14.06 0.18
CA PHE A 47 0.51 13.92 0.90
C PHE A 47 0.67 13.00 2.12
N ASN A 48 1.33 11.86 1.97
CA ASN A 48 1.62 10.95 3.08
C ASN A 48 2.48 11.62 4.16
N PHE A 49 3.53 12.37 3.77
CA PHE A 49 4.39 13.08 4.72
C PHE A 49 3.66 14.16 5.52
N ARG A 50 2.67 14.84 4.92
CA ARG A 50 1.80 15.80 5.63
C ARG A 50 0.88 15.14 6.66
N ASN A 51 0.60 13.86 6.52
CA ASN A 51 -0.22 13.08 7.43
C ASN A 51 0.64 12.22 8.38
N ASP A 52 1.87 12.64 8.66
CA ASP A 52 2.87 11.98 9.53
C ASP A 52 3.29 10.56 9.10
N TYR A 53 2.96 10.14 7.87
CA TYR A 53 3.42 8.86 7.30
C TYR A 53 4.81 9.01 6.65
N MET A 54 5.83 9.30 7.46
CA MET A 54 7.22 9.53 7.03
C MET A 54 8.07 8.25 6.82
N ARG A 55 7.43 7.10 6.60
CA ARG A 55 8.18 5.84 6.42
C ARG A 55 9.02 5.86 5.14
N THR A 56 10.31 5.60 5.29
CA THR A 56 11.28 5.47 4.19
C THR A 56 11.22 4.11 3.52
N CYS A 57 10.55 3.14 4.14
CA CYS A 57 10.29 1.81 3.59
C CYS A 57 8.79 1.65 3.28
N LYS A 58 8.46 0.85 2.26
CA LYS A 58 7.07 0.41 2.09
C LYS A 58 6.63 -0.35 3.34
N THR A 59 5.41 -0.09 3.79
CA THR A 59 4.71 -1.02 4.67
C THR A 59 4.63 -2.35 3.91
N GLU A 60 5.10 -3.43 4.52
CA GLU A 60 4.95 -4.76 3.96
C GLU A 60 3.45 -5.02 3.80
N TYR A 61 3.02 -5.16 2.54
CA TYR A 61 1.71 -5.72 2.28
C TYR A 61 1.83 -7.22 2.48
N PRO A 62 0.91 -7.88 3.21
CA PRO A 62 0.89 -9.33 3.25
C PRO A 62 0.76 -9.83 1.81
N VAL A 63 1.85 -10.44 1.32
CA VAL A 63 1.98 -10.89 -0.08
C VAL A 63 0.96 -11.99 -0.38
N ARG A 64 0.52 -12.69 0.66
CA ARG A 64 -0.45 -13.77 0.56
C ARG A 64 -1.76 -13.36 1.20
N PRO A 65 -2.90 -13.52 0.50
CA PRO A 65 -4.21 -13.47 1.13
C PRO A 65 -4.24 -14.43 2.32
N VAL A 66 -4.87 -14.02 3.42
CA VAL A 66 -5.16 -14.92 4.54
C VAL A 66 -5.91 -16.12 3.96
N LYS A 67 -5.42 -17.34 4.27
CA LYS A 67 -6.04 -18.57 3.78
C LYS A 67 -7.41 -18.72 4.46
N ALA A 68 -8.44 -18.20 3.82
CA ALA A 68 -9.80 -18.14 4.34
C ALA A 68 -10.53 -19.51 4.32
N SER A 69 -10.02 -20.48 3.56
CA SER A 69 -10.54 -21.86 3.55
C SER A 69 -9.61 -22.74 4.39
N THR A 70 -9.85 -22.73 5.70
CA THR A 70 -9.35 -23.76 6.61
C THR A 70 -10.34 -24.93 6.63
N GLN A 71 -9.87 -26.10 7.06
CA GLN A 71 -10.73 -27.29 7.18
C GLN A 71 -11.93 -27.03 8.10
N GLU A 72 -11.68 -26.36 9.23
CA GLU A 72 -12.70 -25.92 10.20
C GLU A 72 -13.76 -25.00 9.57
N ILE A 73 -13.37 -24.04 8.75
CA ILE A 73 -14.32 -23.15 8.05
C ILE A 73 -15.14 -23.95 7.04
N ASN A 74 -14.53 -24.92 6.35
CA ASN A 74 -15.26 -25.77 5.39
C ASN A 74 -16.28 -26.68 6.09
N GLU A 75 -15.93 -27.26 7.23
CA GLU A 75 -16.82 -28.08 8.05
C GLU A 75 -18.02 -27.26 8.55
N LYS A 76 -17.79 -26.06 9.07
CA LYS A 76 -18.87 -25.16 9.51
C LYS A 76 -19.81 -24.76 8.36
N ILE A 77 -19.27 -24.50 7.17
CA ILE A 77 -20.08 -24.22 5.97
C ILE A 77 -20.91 -25.45 5.59
N GLN A 78 -20.30 -26.64 5.66
CA GLN A 78 -20.97 -27.88 5.34
C GLN A 78 -22.14 -28.14 6.29
N ASP A 79 -21.98 -27.90 7.60
CA ASP A 79 -23.05 -28.03 8.58
C ASP A 79 -24.21 -27.05 8.29
N LEU A 80 -23.90 -25.77 8.06
CA LEU A 80 -24.91 -24.74 7.75
C LEU A 80 -25.72 -25.04 6.48
N VAL A 81 -25.06 -25.55 5.44
CA VAL A 81 -25.73 -25.92 4.16
C VAL A 81 -26.49 -27.25 4.30
N THR A 82 -26.03 -28.15 5.16
CA THR A 82 -26.74 -29.41 5.46
C THR A 82 -28.01 -29.14 6.24
N ASP A 83 -27.96 -28.22 7.21
CA ASP A 83 -29.10 -27.81 8.03
C ASP A 83 -30.14 -27.02 7.23
N ASP A 84 -29.71 -26.06 6.39
CA ASP A 84 -30.58 -25.33 5.47
C ASP A 84 -29.94 -25.14 4.09
N ARG A 85 -30.45 -25.84 3.09
CA ARG A 85 -29.96 -25.73 1.70
C ARG A 85 -30.24 -24.38 1.06
N ASN A 86 -31.12 -23.55 1.63
CA ASN A 86 -31.45 -22.22 1.15
C ASN A 86 -30.67 -21.11 1.87
N VAL A 87 -29.74 -21.45 2.77
CA VAL A 87 -28.92 -20.49 3.50
C VAL A 87 -28.14 -19.60 2.53
N LYS A 88 -28.17 -18.29 2.73
CA LYS A 88 -27.45 -17.36 1.85
C LYS A 88 -26.00 -17.26 2.27
N VAL A 89 -25.08 -17.15 1.31
CA VAL A 89 -23.63 -16.96 1.57
C VAL A 89 -23.35 -15.79 2.52
N ARG A 90 -24.15 -14.72 2.45
CA ARG A 90 -24.04 -13.56 3.36
C ARG A 90 -24.40 -13.87 4.81
N GLU A 91 -25.24 -14.89 5.04
CA GLU A 91 -25.65 -15.35 6.37
C GLU A 91 -24.58 -16.30 6.92
N ILE A 92 -24.02 -17.17 6.08
CA ILE A 92 -22.83 -17.98 6.40
C ILE A 92 -21.65 -17.10 6.83
N ALA A 93 -21.39 -16.01 6.09
CA ALA A 93 -20.30 -15.08 6.39
C ALA A 93 -20.50 -14.28 7.69
N LYS A 94 -21.68 -14.31 8.30
CA LYS A 94 -22.03 -13.64 9.56
C LYS A 94 -22.14 -14.60 10.75
N SER A 95 -22.04 -15.91 10.51
CA SER A 95 -22.15 -16.99 11.48
C SER A 95 -20.84 -17.28 12.19
#